data_AF-A0A1V5ZXM5-F1
#
_entry.id   AF-A0A1V5ZXM5-F1
#
_cell.length_a   1.000
_cell.length_b   1.000
_cell.length_c   1.000
_cell.angle_alpha   90.00
_cell.angle_beta   90.00
_cell.angle_gamma   90.00
#
_symmetry.space_group_name_H-M   'P 1'
#
loop_
_entity.id
_entity.type
_entity.pdbx_description
1 polymer ?
#
loop_
_entity_poly.entity_id
_entity_poly.type
_entity_poly.pdbx_seq_one_letter_code
_entity_poly.pdbx_strand_id
1 'polypeptide(L)'
;MREKIFMSVCFFLIPFCFSVGAADLKLTTPDGRSVLLKENGTWEFVNSTQQNTTTGSYQRMDLGDLKIDIESLMGKKIQVKAIGQLFGEMFFIKKDMMDMSPITVDIKNLPREQKKYVIQNCGTGAEITVYGTVSKVMFQNGLIAEKIEW
;
A
#
# COMPACT_ATOMS: atom_id res chain seq x y z
N MET A 1 -21.69 -78.33 18.44
CA MET A 1 -20.76 -77.78 17.42
C MET A 1 -20.69 -76.28 17.63
N ARG A 2 -19.47 -75.76 17.92
CA ARG A 2 -19.02 -74.35 17.84
C ARG A 2 -19.73 -73.30 18.71
N GLU A 3 -19.08 -72.32 19.32
CA GLU A 3 -17.70 -72.09 19.78
C GLU A 3 -17.75 -70.86 20.69
N LYS A 4 -16.84 -70.79 21.67
CA LYS A 4 -16.71 -69.73 22.67
C LYS A 4 -16.18 -68.44 22.04
N ILE A 5 -16.68 -67.26 22.44
CA ILE A 5 -15.84 -66.04 22.53
C ILE A 5 -16.22 -65.27 23.80
N PHE A 6 -15.39 -65.48 24.82
CA PHE A 6 -15.21 -64.61 25.96
C PHE A 6 -14.16 -63.59 25.51
N MET A 7 -14.48 -62.31 25.39
CA MET A 7 -13.47 -61.28 25.08
C MET A 7 -13.70 -60.03 25.93
N SER A 8 -13.00 -60.07 27.06
CA SER A 8 -12.40 -58.94 27.77
C SER A 8 -12.07 -57.75 26.86
N VAL A 9 -12.59 -56.56 27.16
CA VAL A 9 -11.95 -55.29 26.78
C VAL A 9 -12.09 -54.28 27.92
N CYS A 10 -11.01 -54.19 28.68
CA CYS A 10 -10.39 -53.01 29.25
C CYS A 10 -11.21 -51.71 29.35
N PHE A 11 -11.52 -51.37 30.60
CA PHE A 11 -11.13 -50.11 31.25
C PHE A 11 -10.32 -49.14 30.36
N PHE A 12 -10.99 -48.13 29.81
CA PHE A 12 -10.38 -46.85 29.49
C PHE A 12 -11.34 -45.75 29.93
N LEU A 13 -11.31 -45.47 31.23
CA LEU A 13 -11.50 -44.12 31.74
C LEU A 13 -10.48 -43.25 31.01
N ILE A 14 -10.88 -42.64 29.90
CA ILE A 14 -10.12 -41.56 29.29
C ILE A 14 -10.43 -40.35 30.18
N PRO A 15 -9.49 -39.85 31.01
CA PRO A 15 -9.64 -38.50 31.49
C PRO A 15 -9.51 -37.65 30.24
N PHE A 16 -10.64 -37.12 29.77
CA PHE A 16 -10.62 -36.05 28.78
C PHE A 16 -10.03 -34.84 29.51
N CYS A 17 -8.70 -34.79 29.58
CA CYS A 17 -7.98 -33.59 29.91
C CYS A 17 -8.33 -32.60 28.80
N PHE A 18 -9.37 -31.80 29.03
CA PHE A 18 -9.55 -30.54 28.35
C PHE A 18 -8.32 -29.71 28.71
N SER A 19 -7.30 -29.76 27.85
CA SER A 19 -6.30 -28.71 27.81
C SER A 19 -7.04 -27.46 27.37
N VAL A 20 -7.55 -26.70 28.35
CA VAL A 20 -7.90 -25.30 28.16
C VAL A 20 -6.61 -24.63 27.71
N GLY A 21 -6.43 -24.48 26.40
CA GLY A 21 -5.41 -23.59 25.88
C GLY A 21 -5.76 -22.20 26.39
N ALA A 22 -4.93 -21.65 27.26
CA ALA A 22 -5.10 -20.27 27.65
C ALA A 22 -4.84 -19.42 26.40
N ALA A 23 -5.81 -18.59 26.04
CA ALA A 23 -5.72 -17.77 24.85
C ALA A 23 -5.03 -16.46 25.22
N ASP A 24 -4.04 -16.03 24.43
CA ASP A 24 -3.38 -14.74 24.59
C ASP A 24 -4.42 -13.60 24.64
N LEU A 25 -4.32 -12.73 25.64
CA LEU A 25 -5.29 -11.66 25.86
C LEU A 25 -4.81 -10.38 25.17
N LYS A 26 -5.57 -9.93 24.17
CA LYS A 26 -5.37 -8.66 23.50
C LYS A 26 -6.21 -7.57 24.18
N LEU A 27 -5.55 -6.52 24.65
CA LEU A 27 -6.19 -5.36 25.27
C LEU A 27 -5.91 -4.10 24.45
N THR A 28 -6.84 -3.15 24.45
CA THR A 28 -6.66 -1.82 23.85
C THR A 28 -6.56 -0.78 24.96
N THR A 29 -5.49 0.01 24.96
CA THR A 29 -5.31 1.10 25.92
C THR A 29 -6.18 2.31 25.54
N PRO A 30 -6.48 3.23 26.49
CA PRO A 30 -7.19 4.47 26.20
C PRO A 30 -6.53 5.31 25.08
N ASP A 31 -5.22 5.17 24.89
CA ASP A 31 -4.44 5.81 23.83
C ASP A 31 -4.58 5.11 22.46
N GLY A 32 -5.45 4.11 22.33
CA GLY A 32 -5.71 3.37 21.10
C GLY A 32 -4.65 2.33 20.72
N ARG A 33 -3.67 2.06 21.59
CA ARG A 33 -2.60 1.07 21.34
C ARG A 33 -3.04 -0.33 21.78
N SER A 34 -2.68 -1.35 21.02
CA SER A 34 -2.95 -2.75 21.39
C SER A 34 -1.76 -3.34 22.16
N VAL A 35 -2.05 -3.98 23.27
CA VAL A 35 -1.06 -4.72 24.08
C VAL A 35 -1.43 -6.20 24.04
N LEU A 36 -0.43 -7.04 23.82
CA LEU A 36 -0.57 -8.49 23.91
C LEU A 36 0.05 -8.96 25.22
N LEU A 37 -0.76 -9.55 26.08
CA LEU A 37 -0.30 -10.21 27.29
C LEU A 37 -0.09 -11.69 26.99
N LYS A 38 1.16 -12.14 27.12
CA LYS A 38 1.56 -13.54 26.91
C LYS A 38 1.37 -14.35 28.19
N GLU A 39 1.18 -15.65 28.03
CA GLU A 39 1.00 -16.60 29.15
C GLU A 39 2.16 -16.58 30.16
N ASN A 40 3.38 -16.29 29.72
CA ASN A 40 4.57 -16.24 30.58
C ASN A 40 4.65 -14.98 31.47
N GLY A 41 3.57 -14.19 31.56
CA GLY A 41 3.49 -12.97 32.35
C GLY A 41 4.23 -11.77 31.75
N THR A 42 4.85 -11.93 30.58
CA THR A 42 5.41 -10.81 29.83
C THR A 42 4.35 -10.20 28.93
N TRP A 43 4.49 -8.90 28.68
CA TRP A 43 3.63 -8.18 27.76
C TRP A 43 4.50 -7.51 26.71
N GLU A 44 3.93 -7.36 25.53
CA GLU A 44 4.52 -6.54 24.49
C GLU A 44 3.47 -5.59 23.93
N PHE A 45 3.88 -4.36 23.67
CA PHE A 45 3.11 -3.54 22.74
C PHE A 45 3.10 -4.30 21.43
N VAL A 46 1.91 -4.57 20.90
CA VAL A 46 1.78 -4.93 19.50
C VAL A 46 2.18 -3.65 18.78
N ASN A 47 3.47 -3.56 18.48
CA ASN A 47 4.07 -2.41 17.84
C ASN A 47 3.23 -2.16 16.60
N SER A 48 2.41 -1.11 16.62
CA SER A 48 1.66 -0.66 15.46
C SER A 48 2.62 0.03 14.47
N THR A 49 3.83 -0.52 14.32
CA THR A 49 4.75 -0.31 13.21
C THR A 49 4.26 -1.03 11.96
N GLN A 50 2.99 -1.40 11.92
CA GLN A 50 2.19 -1.51 10.72
C GLN A 50 0.83 -0.90 11.05
N GLN A 51 0.77 0.44 11.13
CA GLN A 51 -0.35 1.11 10.50
C GLN A 51 -0.50 0.47 9.13
N ASN A 52 -1.57 -0.29 8.94
CA ASN A 52 -2.08 -0.68 7.64
C ASN A 52 -2.41 0.59 6.86
N THR A 53 -1.38 1.29 6.40
CA THR A 53 -1.42 1.87 5.09
C THR A 53 -1.17 0.68 4.18
N THR A 54 -2.17 0.30 3.39
CA THR A 54 -1.96 -0.35 2.11
C THR A 54 -1.19 0.64 1.21
N THR A 55 0.03 1.01 1.61
CA THR A 55 0.99 1.68 0.77
C THR A 55 1.53 0.59 -0.13
N GLY A 56 0.80 0.32 -1.22
CA GLY A 56 1.40 -0.39 -2.35
C GLY A 56 2.73 0.27 -2.63
N SER A 57 3.82 -0.49 -2.48
CA SER A 57 5.17 0.00 -2.76
C SER A 57 5.17 0.60 -4.16
N TYR A 58 5.64 1.84 -4.29
CA TYR A 58 5.72 2.49 -5.58
C TYR A 58 6.79 1.79 -6.42
N GLN A 59 6.40 1.30 -7.60
CA GLN A 59 7.36 0.81 -8.57
C GLN A 59 8.10 2.00 -9.17
N ARG A 60 9.39 2.15 -8.86
CA ARG A 60 10.25 3.14 -9.51
C ARG A 60 10.48 2.74 -10.95
N MET A 61 10.30 3.66 -11.89
CA MET A 61 10.54 3.42 -13.31
C MET A 61 10.95 4.68 -14.07
N ASP A 62 11.54 4.49 -15.26
CA ASP A 62 11.82 5.58 -16.19
C ASP A 62 10.53 6.06 -16.86
N LEU A 63 10.51 7.33 -17.26
CA LEU A 63 9.36 7.89 -17.96
C LEU A 63 9.15 7.25 -19.35
N GLY A 64 10.21 6.83 -20.03
CA GLY A 64 10.13 6.10 -21.29
C GLY A 64 9.43 4.75 -21.13
N ASP A 65 9.86 3.97 -20.14
CA ASP A 65 9.22 2.69 -19.80
C ASP A 65 7.75 2.89 -19.42
N LEU A 66 7.46 3.93 -18.63
CA LEU A 66 6.08 4.27 -18.27
C LEU A 66 5.24 4.52 -19.52
N LYS A 67 5.73 5.27 -20.51
CA LYS A 67 4.96 5.54 -21.75
C LYS A 67 4.66 4.28 -22.55
N ILE A 68 5.62 3.36 -22.63
CA ILE A 68 5.46 2.10 -23.36
C ILE A 68 4.44 1.20 -22.65
N ASP A 69 4.55 1.09 -21.32
CA ASP A 69 3.81 0.10 -20.54
C ASP A 69 2.54 0.65 -19.88
N ILE A 70 2.19 1.93 -20.08
CA ILE A 70 1.14 2.63 -19.31
C ILE A 70 -0.20 1.89 -19.30
N GLU A 71 -0.56 1.23 -20.41
CA GLU A 71 -1.79 0.46 -20.52
C GLU A 71 -1.78 -0.78 -19.62
N SER A 72 -0.64 -1.48 -19.57
CA SER A 72 -0.46 -2.66 -18.72
C SER A 72 -0.34 -2.31 -17.23
N LEU A 73 0.03 -1.06 -16.94
CA LEU A 73 0.27 -0.57 -15.58
C LEU A 73 -0.97 0.03 -14.93
N MET A 74 -2.14 -0.02 -15.58
CA MET A 74 -3.40 0.49 -15.02
C MET A 74 -3.64 -0.01 -13.57
N GLY A 75 -3.89 0.93 -12.65
CA GLY A 75 -4.09 0.67 -11.24
C GLY A 75 -2.81 0.42 -10.44
N LYS A 76 -1.62 0.41 -11.07
CA LYS A 76 -0.34 0.26 -10.37
C LYS A 76 0.13 1.59 -9.81
N LYS A 77 0.77 1.52 -8.63
CA LYS A 77 1.45 2.64 -8.00
C LYS A 77 2.87 2.74 -8.53
N ILE A 78 3.23 3.90 -9.08
CA ILE A 78 4.53 4.14 -9.69
C ILE A 78 5.17 5.41 -9.14
N GLN A 79 6.50 5.40 -9.12
CA GLN A 79 7.33 6.56 -8.87
C GLN A 79 8.13 6.87 -10.14
N VAL A 80 7.98 8.07 -10.68
CA VAL A 80 8.66 8.49 -11.91
C VAL A 80 9.29 9.86 -11.73
N LYS A 81 10.55 9.99 -12.15
CA LYS A 81 11.27 11.27 -12.21
C LYS A 81 11.08 11.87 -13.59
N ALA A 82 10.72 13.15 -13.66
CA ALA A 82 10.37 13.81 -14.92
C ALA A 82 10.47 15.33 -14.81
N ILE A 83 10.30 16.01 -15.94
CA ILE A 83 9.99 17.44 -15.93
C ILE A 83 8.48 17.64 -15.82
N GLY A 84 8.02 18.20 -14.71
CA GLY A 84 6.65 18.62 -14.49
C GLY A 84 6.39 19.99 -15.12
N GLN A 85 5.34 20.11 -15.93
CA GLN A 85 4.94 21.36 -16.55
C GLN A 85 3.46 21.64 -16.30
N LEU A 86 3.15 22.80 -15.71
CA LEU A 86 1.79 23.31 -15.58
C LEU A 86 1.48 24.22 -16.77
N PHE A 87 0.46 23.88 -17.54
CA PHE A 87 -0.03 24.68 -18.66
C PHE A 87 -1.54 24.84 -18.57
N GLY A 88 -1.99 26.07 -18.30
CA GLY A 88 -3.38 26.34 -17.91
C GLY A 88 -3.71 25.58 -16.61
N GLU A 89 -4.75 24.76 -16.64
CA GLU A 89 -5.15 23.90 -15.51
C GLU A 89 -4.60 22.46 -15.63
N MET A 90 -3.91 22.15 -16.72
CA MET A 90 -3.39 20.82 -16.99
C MET A 90 -1.95 20.71 -16.51
N PHE A 91 -1.67 19.63 -15.79
CA PHE A 91 -0.32 19.30 -15.35
C PHE A 91 0.19 18.10 -16.13
N PHE A 92 1.40 18.25 -16.67
CA PHE A 92 2.05 17.27 -17.53
C PHE A 92 3.37 16.84 -16.94
N ILE A 93 3.77 15.59 -17.21
CA ILE A 93 5.15 15.14 -17.05
C ILE A 93 5.76 14.81 -18.41
N LYS A 94 7.00 15.24 -18.58
CA LYS A 94 7.77 15.19 -19.83
C LYS A 94 9.16 14.64 -19.56
N LYS A 95 9.77 13.99 -20.56
CA LYS A 95 11.17 13.52 -20.46
C LYS A 95 12.12 14.71 -20.47
N ASP A 96 11.81 15.67 -21.33
CA ASP A 96 12.55 16.91 -21.53
C ASP A 96 11.62 17.98 -22.14
N MET A 97 12.14 19.17 -22.43
CA MET A 97 11.35 20.27 -23.00
C MET A 97 10.85 20.00 -24.42
N MET A 98 11.54 19.16 -25.19
CA MET A 98 11.25 18.82 -26.58
C MET A 98 10.29 17.64 -26.74
N ASP A 99 9.95 16.97 -25.64
CA ASP A 99 9.01 15.86 -25.61
C ASP A 99 7.60 16.30 -26.05
N MET A 100 7.15 15.78 -27.20
CA MET A 100 5.83 16.08 -27.80
C MET A 100 4.73 15.10 -27.32
N SER A 101 5.07 14.16 -26.45
CA SER A 101 4.17 13.11 -25.95
C SER A 101 4.07 13.15 -24.42
N PRO A 102 3.61 14.27 -23.83
CA PRO A 102 3.50 14.38 -22.38
C PRO A 102 2.50 13.37 -21.80
N ILE A 103 2.74 12.93 -20.57
CA ILE A 103 1.73 12.20 -19.79
C ILE A 103 0.98 13.21 -18.92
N THR A 104 -0.35 13.17 -18.98
CA THR A 104 -1.21 14.01 -18.13
C THR A 104 -1.26 13.47 -16.71
N VAL A 105 -1.15 14.37 -15.74
CA VAL A 105 -1.16 14.03 -14.31
C VAL A 105 -2.24 14.84 -13.60
N ASP A 106 -3.17 14.14 -12.94
CA ASP A 106 -4.16 14.77 -12.06
C ASP A 106 -3.51 15.12 -10.71
N ILE A 107 -3.47 16.41 -10.40
CA ILE A 107 -2.88 16.96 -9.16
C ILE A 107 -3.94 17.43 -8.14
N LYS A 108 -5.23 17.17 -8.39
CA LYS A 108 -6.34 17.64 -7.54
C LYS A 108 -6.24 17.15 -6.11
N ASN A 109 -5.67 15.96 -5.88
CA ASN A 109 -5.55 15.36 -4.56
C ASN A 109 -4.24 15.71 -3.84
N LEU A 110 -3.34 16.49 -4.47
CA LEU A 110 -2.09 16.87 -3.83
C LEU A 110 -2.31 17.75 -2.58
N PRO A 111 -1.45 17.60 -1.55
CA PRO A 111 -1.41 18.52 -0.42
C PRO A 111 -1.21 19.98 -0.86
N ARG A 112 -1.71 20.93 -0.05
CA ARG A 112 -1.69 22.37 -0.37
C ARG A 112 -0.28 22.88 -0.71
N GLU A 113 0.72 22.51 0.07
CA GLU A 113 2.11 22.94 -0.17
C GLU A 113 2.67 22.42 -1.50
N GLN A 114 2.33 21.19 -1.87
CA GLN A 114 2.76 20.60 -3.14
C GLN A 114 2.05 21.27 -4.33
N LYS A 115 0.74 21.55 -4.22
CA LYS A 115 0.02 22.35 -5.23
C LYS A 115 0.62 23.74 -5.40
N LYS A 116 0.95 24.41 -4.29
CA LYS A 116 1.60 25.72 -4.31
C LYS A 116 2.93 25.65 -5.05
N TYR A 117 3.75 24.63 -4.79
CA TYR A 117 5.00 24.42 -5.52
C TYR A 117 4.76 24.28 -7.03
N VAL A 118 3.81 23.44 -7.45
CA VAL A 118 3.49 23.24 -8.88
C VAL A 118 3.10 24.55 -9.55
N ILE A 119 2.19 25.31 -8.95
CA ILE A 119 1.71 26.58 -9.51
C ILE A 119 2.83 27.61 -9.65
N GLN A 120 3.75 27.67 -8.67
CA GLN A 120 4.79 28.68 -8.62
C GLN A 120 6.02 28.34 -9.47
N ASN A 121 6.34 27.05 -9.65
CA ASN A 121 7.64 26.64 -10.19
C ASN A 121 7.54 25.82 -11.48
N CYS A 122 6.41 25.16 -11.77
CA CYS A 122 6.31 24.27 -12.92
C CYS A 122 5.81 24.95 -14.21
N GLY A 123 5.66 26.28 -14.27
CA GLY A 123 5.12 26.95 -15.47
C GLY A 123 5.99 26.76 -16.72
N THR A 124 7.30 26.85 -16.57
CA THR A 124 8.29 26.63 -17.66
C THR A 124 8.91 25.23 -17.64
N GLY A 125 8.39 24.34 -16.79
CA GLY A 125 9.02 23.06 -16.49
C GLY A 125 9.90 23.11 -15.23
N ALA A 126 9.72 22.13 -14.34
CA ALA A 126 10.59 21.89 -13.19
C ALA A 126 10.88 20.38 -13.04
N GLU A 127 12.09 20.04 -12.62
CA GLU A 127 12.42 18.65 -12.31
C GLU A 127 11.71 18.21 -11.03
N ILE A 128 10.93 17.14 -11.12
CA ILE A 128 10.16 16.61 -10.00
C ILE A 128 10.15 15.08 -10.02
N THR A 129 9.77 14.50 -8.89
CA THR A 129 9.41 13.09 -8.77
C THR A 129 7.93 12.97 -8.44
N VAL A 130 7.18 12.29 -9.30
CA VAL A 130 5.75 12.03 -9.10
C VAL A 130 5.56 10.64 -8.54
N TYR A 131 4.77 10.56 -7.47
CA TYR A 131 4.26 9.33 -6.89
C TYR A 131 2.76 9.30 -7.11
N GLY A 132 2.28 8.30 -7.82
CA GLY A 132 0.87 8.22 -8.14
C GLY A 132 0.43 6.85 -8.61
N THR A 133 -0.85 6.75 -8.90
CA THR A 133 -1.47 5.55 -9.47
C THR A 133 -1.76 5.78 -10.95
N VAL A 134 -1.38 4.83 -11.81
CA VAL A 134 -1.69 4.86 -13.23
C VAL A 134 -3.20 4.70 -13.42
N SER A 135 -3.83 5.65 -14.11
CA SER A 135 -5.27 5.70 -14.27
C SER A 135 -5.67 6.43 -15.55
N LYS A 136 -6.98 6.53 -15.80
CA LYS A 136 -7.52 7.40 -16.85
C LYS A 136 -7.64 8.83 -16.32
N VAL A 137 -6.97 9.77 -16.98
CA VAL A 137 -7.08 11.21 -16.73
C VAL A 137 -7.58 11.86 -18.00
N MET A 138 -8.76 12.50 -17.96
CA MET A 138 -9.41 13.10 -19.13
C MET A 138 -9.49 12.13 -20.34
N PHE A 139 -9.94 10.90 -20.09
CA PHE A 139 -10.05 9.81 -21.08
C PHE A 139 -8.72 9.27 -21.66
N GLN A 140 -7.57 9.84 -21.29
CA GLN A 140 -6.24 9.36 -21.68
C GLN A 140 -5.57 8.57 -20.56
N ASN A 141 -4.59 7.73 -20.90
CA ASN A 141 -3.75 7.08 -19.89
C ASN A 141 -2.85 8.14 -19.24
N GLY A 142 -2.88 8.20 -17.90
CA GLY A 142 -2.18 9.21 -17.13
C GLY A 142 -1.90 8.75 -15.70
N LEU A 143 -1.61 9.70 -14.83
CA LEU A 143 -1.36 9.44 -13.41
C LEU A 143 -2.30 10.27 -12.54
N ILE A 144 -2.82 9.67 -11.48
CA ILE A 144 -3.40 10.42 -10.37
C ILE A 144 -2.29 10.58 -9.32
N ALA A 145 -1.80 11.80 -9.13
CA ALA A 145 -0.72 12.08 -8.21
C ALA A 145 -1.21 12.03 -6.75
N GLU A 146 -0.51 11.22 -5.95
CA GLU A 146 -0.72 11.11 -4.50
C GLU A 146 0.31 11.98 -3.75
N LYS A 147 1.51 12.12 -4.30
CA LYS A 147 2.60 12.93 -3.76
C LYS A 147 3.54 13.38 -4.87
N ILE A 148 4.12 14.56 -4.73
CA ILE A 148 5.27 15.01 -5.53
C ILE A 148 6.42 15.43 -4.60
N GLU A 149 7.64 15.27 -5.12
CA GLU A 149 8.89 15.72 -4.50
C GLU A 149 9.69 16.54 -5.52
N TRP A 150 10.47 17.50 -5.04
CA TRP A 150 11.31 18.40 -5.83
C TRP A 150 12.64 18.63 -5.13
#